data_AF-A0AAD8CD72-F1
#
_entry.id   AF-A0AAD8CD72-F1
#
_cell.length_a   1.000
_cell.length_b   1.000
_cell.length_c   1.000
_cell.angle_alpha   90.00
_cell.angle_beta   90.00
_cell.angle_gamma   90.00
#
_symmetry.space_group_name_H-M   'P 1'
#
loop_
_entity.id
_entity.type
_entity.pdbx_description
1 polymer ?
#
loop_
_entity_poly.entity_id
_entity_poly.type
_entity_poly.pdbx_seq_one_letter_code
_entity_poly.pdbx_strand_id
1 'polypeptide(L)'
;MECKDELAYSYSRLGTAKYISKAIGIYKDIIDAFPNEFTWKYSLGLTHRRAVHGNISTSMPSRQPAAKHIEIAAKYLLDVALNCPEACLRGRAYSQLAVMMNYSEPFFGIDSRRIFREKTVLRLIDEAVRHSPEDAWTLSETGFILSFYDLDKAIVQLEKSLGLKKRALTFHQLESSANLESCCLGGVAIELQIQEIMRTRFFLVILDEYSSRNRSFEFILNYIPNIFTYKSPRVLIGLTDTASTVSVAHKTPSAILKMSTEMYKKELSYLKGITSIFNVKDDDLPKAKLAMIRDKIEQEIEEDESNKEEVHRRNLCTWLEYVLGELNKAKLRNEEVMALTENLNVTALTGRAWIAWETGDRDIFNASLTILEECTSSESDELLEMESKAQIVWVWHIEEK
;
A
#
# COMPACT_ATOMS: atom_id res chain seq x y z
N MET A 1 19.55 32.63 17.24
CA MET A 1 18.97 31.28 17.41
C MET A 1 18.00 30.97 16.27
N GLU A 2 17.13 31.90 15.91
CA GLU A 2 16.25 31.83 14.73
C GLU A 2 16.98 31.39 13.45
N CYS A 3 18.17 31.92 13.15
CA CYS A 3 18.94 31.47 11.97
C CYS A 3 19.35 29.98 12.03
N LYS A 4 19.59 29.42 13.22
CA LYS A 4 19.89 27.99 13.38
C LYS A 4 18.63 27.15 13.18
N ASP A 5 17.50 27.61 13.68
CA ASP A 5 16.19 26.97 13.48
C ASP A 5 15.80 26.95 11.99
N GLU A 6 15.89 28.08 11.29
CA GLU A 6 15.63 28.15 9.85
C GLU A 6 16.56 27.25 9.03
N LEU A 7 17.85 27.18 9.41
CA LEU A 7 18.81 26.28 8.78
C LEU A 7 18.45 24.80 9.03
N ALA A 8 18.08 24.44 10.27
CA ALA A 8 17.65 23.09 10.62
C ALA A 8 16.37 22.71 9.89
N TYR A 9 15.40 23.63 9.81
CA TYR A 9 14.19 23.48 9.04
C TYR A 9 14.51 23.23 7.56
N SER A 10 15.38 24.04 6.95
CA SER A 10 15.80 23.88 5.56
C SER A 10 16.43 22.51 5.31
N TYR A 11 17.36 22.08 6.18
CA TYR A 11 17.95 20.74 6.10
C TYR A 11 16.91 19.63 6.26
N SER A 12 15.91 19.80 7.13
CA SER A 12 14.83 18.83 7.31
C SER A 12 13.93 18.66 6.07
N ARG A 13 13.92 19.65 5.17
CA ARG A 13 13.09 19.66 3.94
C ARG A 13 13.84 19.18 2.70
N LEU A 14 15.17 19.23 2.69
CA LEU A 14 15.99 18.69 1.60
C LEU A 14 15.96 17.16 1.51
N GLY A 15 15.49 16.48 2.57
CA GLY A 15 15.04 15.08 2.50
C GLY A 15 16.12 14.01 2.37
N THR A 16 17.41 14.33 2.28
CA THR A 16 18.46 13.30 2.29
C THR A 16 18.86 12.94 3.72
N ALA A 17 19.28 11.68 3.93
CA ALA A 17 19.75 11.21 5.23
C ALA A 17 20.85 12.09 5.86
N LYS A 18 21.78 12.60 5.03
CA LYS A 18 22.83 13.54 5.44
C LYS A 18 22.25 14.84 6.01
N TYR A 19 21.26 15.44 5.35
CA TYR A 19 20.67 16.70 5.81
C TYR A 19 19.72 16.49 6.99
N ILE A 20 18.95 15.41 7.00
CA ILE A 20 18.14 15.03 8.17
C ILE A 20 19.01 14.86 9.41
N SER A 21 20.15 14.17 9.29
CA SER A 21 21.11 14.02 10.40
C SER A 21 21.64 15.35 10.92
N LYS A 22 21.96 16.29 10.02
CA LYS A 22 22.37 17.66 10.39
C LYS A 22 21.26 18.43 11.09
N ALA A 23 20.03 18.36 10.58
CA ALA A 23 18.87 19.01 11.19
C ALA A 23 18.63 18.50 12.61
N ILE A 24 18.71 17.18 12.83
CA ILE A 24 18.60 16.56 14.16
C ILE A 24 19.66 17.13 15.12
N GLY A 25 20.92 17.21 14.67
CA GLY A 25 22.01 17.77 15.48
C GLY A 25 21.73 19.22 15.91
N ILE A 26 21.37 20.07 14.95
CA ILE A 26 21.09 21.49 15.23
C ILE A 26 19.87 21.64 16.17
N TYR A 27 18.78 20.92 15.92
CA TYR A 27 17.60 20.99 16.80
C TYR A 27 17.88 20.50 18.22
N LYS A 28 18.75 19.50 18.40
CA LYS A 28 19.18 19.06 19.73
C LYS A 28 19.91 20.18 20.47
N ASP A 29 20.90 20.81 19.82
CA ASP A 29 21.63 21.95 20.41
C ASP A 29 20.67 23.11 20.80
N ILE A 30 19.65 23.35 19.98
CA ILE A 30 18.63 24.37 20.24
C ILE A 30 17.79 23.99 21.47
N ILE A 31 17.28 22.76 21.54
CA ILE A 31 16.42 22.31 22.64
C ILE A 31 17.19 22.20 23.95
N ASP A 32 18.46 21.79 23.92
CA ASP A 32 19.31 21.73 25.11
C ASP A 32 19.52 23.13 25.71
N ALA A 33 19.63 24.16 24.87
CA ALA A 33 19.70 25.55 25.31
C ALA A 33 18.33 26.13 25.73
N PHE A 34 17.24 25.64 25.14
CA PHE A 34 15.88 26.17 25.33
C PHE A 34 14.84 25.05 25.51
N PRO A 35 14.87 24.34 26.66
CA PRO A 35 14.08 23.12 26.85
C PRO A 35 12.57 23.35 26.99
N ASN A 36 12.11 24.61 27.08
CA ASN A 36 10.70 24.96 27.20
C ASN A 36 10.08 25.48 25.89
N GLU A 37 10.87 25.56 24.80
CA GLU A 37 10.39 26.05 23.52
C GLU A 37 9.75 24.93 22.68
N PHE A 38 8.42 24.89 22.69
CA PHE A 38 7.64 23.80 22.09
C PHE A 38 7.71 23.75 20.56
N THR A 39 7.88 24.88 19.89
CA THR A 39 8.02 24.94 18.43
C THR A 39 9.24 24.13 17.97
N TRP A 40 10.37 24.25 18.67
CA TRP A 40 11.58 23.52 18.34
C TRP A 40 11.49 22.03 18.70
N LYS A 41 10.83 21.69 19.82
CA LYS A 41 10.49 20.29 20.15
C LYS A 41 9.64 19.64 19.05
N TYR A 42 8.60 20.35 18.59
CA TYR A 42 7.75 19.90 17.49
C TYR A 42 8.58 19.65 16.23
N SER A 43 9.45 20.60 15.86
CA SER A 43 10.33 20.48 14.71
C SER A 43 11.34 19.32 14.83
N LEU A 44 11.91 19.07 16.01
CA LEU A 44 12.77 17.91 16.25
C LEU A 44 11.98 16.60 16.11
N GLY A 45 10.78 16.53 16.69
CA GLY A 45 9.89 15.37 16.56
C GLY A 45 9.55 15.05 15.11
N LEU A 46 9.18 16.06 14.32
CA LEU A 46 8.97 15.92 12.88
C LEU A 46 10.20 15.44 12.12
N THR A 47 11.38 15.97 12.46
CA THR A 47 12.63 15.61 11.79
C THR A 47 12.98 14.15 12.05
N HIS A 48 12.78 13.66 13.27
CA HIS A 48 12.93 12.24 13.60
C HIS A 48 11.90 11.36 12.89
N ARG A 49 10.65 11.80 12.76
CA ARG A 49 9.64 11.07 11.96
C ARG A 49 10.05 10.95 10.49
N ARG A 50 10.62 12.00 9.90
CA ARG A 50 11.12 11.95 8.52
C ARG A 50 12.31 10.99 8.36
N ALA A 51 13.14 10.86 9.39
CA ALA A 51 14.29 9.95 9.37
C ALA A 51 13.90 8.46 9.18
N VAL A 52 12.64 8.10 9.46
CA VAL A 52 12.13 6.73 9.29
C VAL A 52 11.30 6.51 8.02
N HIS A 53 11.19 7.53 7.17
CA HIS A 53 10.57 7.36 5.86
C HIS A 53 11.41 6.39 5.01
N GLY A 54 10.79 5.46 4.27
CA GLY A 54 11.49 4.39 3.52
C GLY A 54 12.65 4.91 2.65
N ASN A 55 12.40 5.96 1.86
CA ASN A 55 13.41 6.62 1.02
C ASN A 55 14.62 7.20 1.77
N ILE A 56 14.52 7.38 3.09
CA ILE A 56 15.56 8.02 3.92
C ILE A 56 16.21 6.97 4.83
N SER A 57 15.42 6.08 5.44
CA SER A 57 15.86 5.16 6.48
C SER A 57 16.99 4.24 6.03
N THR A 58 16.97 3.79 4.77
CA THR A 58 18.01 2.92 4.20
C THR A 58 19.38 3.59 4.11
N SER A 59 19.39 4.92 3.98
CA SER A 59 20.60 5.74 3.86
C SER A 59 20.98 6.46 5.15
N MET A 60 20.18 6.30 6.22
CA MET A 60 20.50 6.90 7.51
C MET A 60 21.79 6.30 8.06
N PRO A 61 22.72 7.12 8.59
CA PRO A 61 23.92 6.60 9.22
C PRO A 61 23.52 5.56 10.28
N SER A 62 24.12 4.37 10.23
CA SER A 62 23.80 3.19 11.04
C SER A 62 23.84 3.38 12.57
N ARG A 63 24.11 4.59 13.05
CA ARG A 63 24.21 4.93 14.46
C ARG A 63 22.88 4.87 15.22
N GLN A 64 21.72 4.94 14.55
CA GLN A 64 20.42 4.82 15.21
C GLN A 64 19.41 3.99 14.38
N PRO A 65 18.81 2.93 14.95
CA PRO A 65 17.75 2.18 14.28
C PRO A 65 16.46 2.99 14.18
N ALA A 66 15.63 2.69 13.17
CA ALA A 66 14.35 3.38 12.92
C ALA A 66 13.45 3.44 14.17
N ALA A 67 13.38 2.34 14.92
CA ALA A 67 12.64 2.27 16.18
C ALA A 67 13.05 3.38 17.18
N LYS A 68 14.34 3.74 17.23
CA LYS A 68 14.82 4.80 18.13
C LYS A 68 14.39 6.19 17.67
N HIS A 69 14.40 6.44 16.36
CA HIS A 69 13.88 7.69 15.82
C HIS A 69 12.38 7.84 16.07
N ILE A 70 11.62 6.75 15.96
CA ILE A 70 10.18 6.74 16.28
C ILE A 70 9.94 7.04 17.77
N GLU A 71 10.69 6.41 18.67
CA GLU A 71 10.60 6.67 20.11
C GLU A 71 10.87 8.15 20.42
N ILE A 72 11.93 8.73 19.84
CA ILE A 72 12.28 10.14 20.06
C ILE A 72 11.21 11.06 19.46
N ALA A 73 10.71 10.75 18.26
CA ALA A 73 9.64 11.52 17.63
C ALA A 73 8.37 11.52 18.49
N ALA A 74 7.93 10.34 18.95
CA ALA A 74 6.77 10.18 19.81
C ALA A 74 6.94 10.93 21.13
N LYS A 75 8.11 10.86 21.77
CA LYS A 75 8.43 11.59 23.00
C LYS A 75 8.22 13.09 22.84
N TYR A 76 8.84 13.71 21.84
CA TYR A 76 8.77 15.17 21.66
C TYR A 76 7.39 15.63 21.18
N LEU A 77 6.75 14.89 20.27
CA LEU A 77 5.41 15.24 19.79
C LEU A 77 4.37 15.09 20.93
N LEU A 78 4.47 14.07 21.77
CA LEU A 78 3.57 13.93 22.92
C LEU A 78 3.78 15.06 23.95
N ASP A 79 5.02 15.44 24.23
CA ASP A 79 5.32 16.56 25.12
C ASP A 79 4.68 17.87 24.59
N VAL A 80 4.80 18.14 23.30
CA VAL A 80 4.13 19.29 22.66
C VAL A 80 2.61 19.17 22.76
N ALA A 81 2.05 18.01 22.45
CA ALA A 81 0.60 17.79 22.45
C ALA A 81 -0.04 18.00 23.84
N LEU A 82 0.68 17.61 24.90
CA LEU A 82 0.19 17.70 26.28
C LEU A 82 0.48 19.04 26.95
N ASN A 83 1.66 19.62 26.72
CA ASN A 83 2.17 20.71 27.55
C ASN A 83 2.29 22.06 26.82
N CYS A 84 2.17 22.10 25.48
CA CYS A 84 2.26 23.35 24.75
C CYS A 84 1.06 24.27 25.07
N PRO A 85 1.27 25.57 25.37
CA PRO A 85 0.16 26.50 25.59
C PRO A 85 -0.61 26.85 24.30
N GLU A 86 0.02 26.71 23.14
CA GLU A 86 -0.58 27.06 21.85
C GLU A 86 -1.45 25.92 21.32
N ALA A 87 -2.77 26.14 21.27
CA ALA A 87 -3.73 25.14 20.81
C ALA A 87 -3.42 24.66 19.38
N CYS A 88 -3.05 25.57 18.47
CA CYS A 88 -2.70 25.24 17.09
C CYS A 88 -1.58 24.18 17.01
N LEU A 89 -0.49 24.41 17.74
CA LEU A 89 0.66 23.52 17.77
C LEU A 89 0.35 22.18 18.45
N ARG A 90 -0.51 22.17 19.47
CA ARG A 90 -1.02 20.92 20.08
C ARG A 90 -1.78 20.08 19.06
N GLY A 91 -2.71 20.68 18.31
CA GLY A 91 -3.49 19.94 17.33
C GLY A 91 -2.61 19.36 16.22
N ARG A 92 -1.60 20.10 15.76
CA ARG A 92 -0.59 19.59 14.83
C ARG A 92 0.24 18.46 15.42
N ALA A 93 0.61 18.55 16.71
CA ALA A 93 1.34 17.46 17.36
C ALA A 93 0.49 16.18 17.46
N TYR A 94 -0.80 16.30 17.80
CA TYR A 94 -1.73 15.17 17.78
C TYR A 94 -1.93 14.59 16.37
N SER A 95 -2.01 15.41 15.32
CA SER A 95 -2.12 14.90 13.94
C SER A 95 -0.90 14.08 13.54
N GLN A 96 0.31 14.53 13.89
CA GLN A 96 1.54 13.77 13.61
C GLN A 96 1.60 12.46 14.41
N LEU A 97 1.12 12.45 15.65
CA LEU A 97 1.01 11.22 16.45
C LEU A 97 0.02 10.23 15.81
N ALA A 98 -1.11 10.71 15.27
CA ALA A 98 -2.07 9.86 14.54
C ALA A 98 -1.43 9.25 13.28
N VAL A 99 -0.71 10.06 12.49
CA VAL A 99 0.04 9.60 11.31
C VAL A 99 1.07 8.53 11.70
N MET A 100 1.83 8.76 12.78
CA MET A 100 2.82 7.79 13.25
C MET A 100 2.18 6.49 13.71
N MET A 101 1.07 6.55 14.45
CA MET A 101 0.38 5.36 14.90
C MET A 101 -0.19 4.55 13.72
N ASN A 102 -0.69 5.22 12.68
CA ASN A 102 -1.23 4.54 11.50
C ASN A 102 -0.15 3.84 10.64
N TYR A 103 1.04 4.42 10.51
CA TYR A 103 2.06 3.92 9.58
C TYR A 103 3.29 3.29 10.22
N SER A 104 3.52 3.53 11.51
CA SER A 104 4.77 3.15 12.18
C SER A 104 4.56 2.24 13.39
N GLU A 105 3.32 1.82 13.67
CA GLU A 105 3.01 0.87 14.76
C GLU A 105 3.89 -0.39 14.74
N PRO A 106 4.17 -1.04 13.59
CA PRO A 106 5.01 -2.24 13.56
C PRO A 106 6.42 -2.02 14.12
N PHE A 107 6.91 -0.78 14.08
CA PHE A 107 8.25 -0.38 14.53
C PHE A 107 8.27 0.17 15.96
N PHE A 108 7.14 0.15 16.66
CA PHE A 108 7.07 0.64 18.04
C PHE A 108 7.78 -0.33 18.99
N GLY A 109 8.89 0.14 19.56
CA GLY A 109 9.51 -0.46 20.74
C GLY A 109 8.58 -0.41 21.97
N ILE A 110 8.99 -1.09 23.04
CA ILE A 110 8.20 -1.22 24.29
C ILE A 110 7.79 0.17 24.84
N ASP A 111 8.72 1.12 24.84
CA ASP A 111 8.49 2.48 25.36
C ASP A 111 7.51 3.28 24.50
N SER A 112 7.64 3.22 23.16
CA SER A 112 6.69 3.86 22.24
C SER A 112 5.30 3.26 22.40
N ARG A 113 5.16 1.94 22.53
CA ARG A 113 3.85 1.33 22.80
C ARG A 113 3.25 1.85 24.10
N ARG A 114 4.05 2.08 25.14
CA ARG A 114 3.56 2.67 26.39
C ARG A 114 3.00 4.08 26.21
N ILE A 115 3.61 4.89 25.34
CA ILE A 115 3.12 6.23 24.96
C ILE A 115 1.74 6.15 24.28
N PHE A 116 1.51 5.12 23.47
CA PHE A 116 0.27 4.93 22.71
C PHE A 116 -0.78 4.00 23.35
N ARG A 117 -0.48 3.32 24.46
CA ARG A 117 -1.32 2.26 25.08
C ARG A 117 -2.78 2.64 25.34
N GLU A 118 -3.07 3.93 25.53
CA GLU A 118 -4.43 4.42 25.85
C GLU A 118 -5.05 5.27 24.74
N LYS A 119 -4.36 5.43 23.60
CA LYS A 119 -4.81 6.30 22.51
C LYS A 119 -4.93 5.50 21.23
N THR A 120 -6.14 5.45 20.67
CA THR A 120 -6.38 4.96 19.31
C THR A 120 -6.07 6.06 18.28
N VAL A 121 -5.90 5.68 17.01
CA VAL A 121 -5.73 6.64 15.91
C VAL A 121 -6.90 7.63 15.86
N LEU A 122 -8.14 7.14 15.96
CA LEU A 122 -9.33 7.99 15.99
C LEU A 122 -9.34 8.97 17.18
N ARG A 123 -8.95 8.52 18.37
CA ARG A 123 -8.83 9.41 19.54
C ARG A 123 -7.76 10.49 19.33
N LEU A 124 -6.65 10.18 18.67
CA LEU A 124 -5.62 11.18 18.33
C LEU A 124 -6.14 12.20 17.31
N ILE A 125 -6.93 11.76 16.32
CA ILE A 125 -7.60 12.64 15.36
C ILE A 125 -8.58 13.58 16.07
N ASP A 126 -9.42 13.06 16.96
CA ASP A 126 -10.38 13.86 17.72
C ASP A 126 -9.67 14.93 18.56
N GLU A 127 -8.58 14.57 19.23
CA GLU A 127 -7.76 15.51 20.00
C GLU A 127 -7.10 16.58 19.10
N ALA A 128 -6.63 16.18 17.91
CA ALA A 128 -6.05 17.10 16.95
C ALA A 128 -7.07 18.17 16.49
N VAL A 129 -8.27 17.73 16.10
CA VAL A 129 -9.35 18.61 15.65
C VAL A 129 -9.90 19.46 16.79
N ARG A 130 -10.04 18.90 17.99
CA ARG A 130 -10.51 19.63 19.18
C ARG A 130 -9.61 20.81 19.51
N HIS A 131 -8.29 20.66 19.34
CA HIS A 131 -7.32 21.72 19.60
C HIS A 131 -7.15 22.71 18.46
N SER A 132 -7.29 22.26 17.21
CA SER A 132 -7.03 23.08 16.02
C SER A 132 -8.14 22.94 14.97
N PRO A 133 -9.41 23.28 15.29
CA PRO A 133 -10.54 23.00 14.41
C PRO A 133 -10.52 23.82 13.11
N GLU A 134 -9.74 24.91 13.07
CA GLU A 134 -9.59 25.82 11.92
C GLU A 134 -8.17 25.84 11.34
N ASP A 135 -7.30 24.89 11.71
CA ASP A 135 -5.98 24.76 11.09
C ASP A 135 -6.07 23.83 9.87
N ALA A 136 -6.01 24.42 8.67
CA ALA A 136 -6.06 23.66 7.42
C ALA A 136 -4.98 22.56 7.32
N TRP A 137 -3.82 22.72 7.98
CA TRP A 137 -2.82 21.65 7.99
C TRP A 137 -3.31 20.44 8.80
N THR A 138 -3.72 20.68 10.04
CA THR A 138 -4.26 19.65 10.93
C THR A 138 -5.41 18.91 10.24
N LEU A 139 -6.41 19.64 9.74
CA LEU A 139 -7.57 19.04 9.06
C LEU A 139 -7.19 18.21 7.82
N SER A 140 -6.23 18.67 7.01
CA SER A 140 -5.78 17.91 5.83
C SER A 140 -5.12 16.58 6.23
N GLU A 141 -4.26 16.60 7.25
CA GLU A 141 -3.58 15.38 7.68
C GLU A 141 -4.53 14.40 8.35
N THR A 142 -5.37 14.88 9.26
CA THR A 142 -6.31 14.00 9.96
C THR A 142 -7.40 13.51 9.03
N GLY A 143 -7.89 14.32 8.09
CA GLY A 143 -8.83 13.87 7.06
C GLY A 143 -8.24 12.74 6.20
N PHE A 144 -6.97 12.84 5.82
CA PHE A 144 -6.28 11.75 5.11
C PHE A 144 -6.14 10.48 5.94
N ILE A 145 -5.83 10.57 7.23
CA ILE A 145 -5.80 9.36 8.07
C ILE A 145 -7.21 8.81 8.29
N LEU A 146 -8.21 9.69 8.41
CA LEU A 146 -9.60 9.31 8.64
C LEU A 146 -10.19 8.53 7.45
N SER A 147 -9.68 8.73 6.22
CA SER A 147 -10.15 7.98 5.05
C SER A 147 -9.87 6.48 5.11
N PHE A 148 -9.05 6.01 6.06
CA PHE A 148 -8.86 4.58 6.32
C PHE A 148 -9.89 3.98 7.28
N TYR A 149 -10.71 4.82 7.93
CA TYR A 149 -11.61 4.42 9.02
C TYR A 149 -13.06 4.89 8.82
N ASP A 150 -13.25 6.10 8.30
CA ASP A 150 -14.54 6.77 8.15
C ASP A 150 -14.45 7.77 6.99
N LEU A 151 -14.83 7.30 5.79
CA LEU A 151 -14.72 8.08 4.55
C LEU A 151 -15.55 9.36 4.59
N ASP A 152 -16.78 9.28 5.08
CA ASP A 152 -17.71 10.41 5.10
C ASP A 152 -17.13 11.56 5.93
N LYS A 153 -16.64 11.25 7.14
CA LYS A 153 -15.98 12.27 7.97
C LYS A 153 -14.70 12.78 7.34
N ALA A 154 -13.92 11.92 6.67
CA ALA A 154 -12.71 12.31 5.98
C ALA A 154 -13.00 13.38 4.90
N ILE A 155 -14.04 13.16 4.10
CA ILE A 155 -14.48 14.08 3.04
C ILE A 155 -14.89 15.43 3.64
N VAL A 156 -15.81 15.45 4.61
CA VAL A 156 -16.24 16.69 5.28
C VAL A 156 -15.04 17.47 5.83
N GLN A 157 -14.08 16.75 6.41
CA GLN A 157 -12.90 17.35 7.01
C GLN A 157 -11.92 17.92 5.97
N LEU A 158 -11.72 17.22 4.85
CA LEU A 158 -10.87 17.67 3.75
C LEU A 158 -11.50 18.86 3.00
N GLU A 159 -12.82 18.85 2.80
CA GLU A 159 -13.55 20.01 2.27
C GLU A 159 -13.40 21.24 3.17
N LYS A 160 -13.55 21.08 4.49
CA LYS A 160 -13.31 22.16 5.45
C LYS A 160 -11.88 22.71 5.35
N SER A 161 -10.89 21.82 5.25
CA SER A 161 -9.49 22.20 5.06
C SER A 161 -9.29 23.06 3.79
N LEU A 162 -9.89 22.67 2.67
CA LEU A 162 -9.83 23.41 1.41
C LEU A 162 -10.51 24.77 1.47
N GLY A 163 -11.65 24.85 2.19
CA GLY A 163 -12.35 26.11 2.45
C GLY A 163 -11.49 27.12 3.21
N LEU A 164 -10.63 26.65 4.12
CA LEU A 164 -9.70 27.49 4.88
C LEU A 164 -8.46 27.87 4.07
N LYS A 165 -7.83 26.89 3.40
CA LYS A 165 -6.65 27.13 2.56
C LYS A 165 -6.56 26.11 1.45
N LYS A 166 -6.70 26.57 0.20
CA LYS A 166 -6.49 25.76 -1.00
C LYS A 166 -5.07 25.20 -1.03
N ARG A 167 -4.95 23.88 -1.03
CA ARG A 167 -3.68 23.15 -1.10
C ARG A 167 -3.82 21.98 -2.07
N ALA A 168 -2.86 21.85 -2.98
CA ALA A 168 -2.87 20.78 -3.98
C ALA A 168 -2.95 19.38 -3.35
N LEU A 169 -2.22 19.16 -2.24
CA LEU A 169 -2.25 17.89 -1.52
C LEU A 169 -3.65 17.57 -0.97
N THR A 170 -4.32 18.56 -0.38
CA THR A 170 -5.68 18.37 0.17
C THR A 170 -6.69 18.11 -0.94
N PHE A 171 -6.55 18.75 -2.11
CA PHE A 171 -7.36 18.43 -3.30
C PHE A 171 -7.18 16.98 -3.71
N HIS A 172 -5.94 16.51 -3.87
CA HIS A 172 -5.67 15.12 -4.24
C HIS A 172 -6.23 14.13 -3.21
N GLN A 173 -6.14 14.44 -1.91
CA GLN A 173 -6.69 13.60 -0.84
C GLN A 173 -8.22 13.57 -0.88
N LEU A 174 -8.86 14.71 -1.12
CA LEU A 174 -10.32 14.80 -1.24
C LEU A 174 -10.80 14.03 -2.46
N GLU A 175 -10.16 14.23 -3.61
CA GLU A 175 -10.46 13.51 -4.85
C GLU A 175 -10.31 12.00 -4.64
N SER A 176 -9.23 11.55 -4.01
CA SER A 176 -9.05 10.14 -3.67
C SER A 176 -10.16 9.62 -2.75
N SER A 177 -10.60 10.40 -1.76
CA SER A 177 -11.64 9.99 -0.82
C SER A 177 -13.02 9.97 -1.47
N ALA A 178 -13.36 10.98 -2.26
CA ALA A 178 -14.61 11.06 -3.01
C ALA A 178 -14.68 10.00 -4.12
N ASN A 179 -13.55 9.67 -4.76
CA ASN A 179 -13.48 8.57 -5.72
C ASN A 179 -13.80 7.24 -5.02
N LEU A 180 -13.19 6.98 -3.86
CA LEU A 180 -13.49 5.78 -3.06
C LEU A 180 -14.96 5.75 -2.60
N GLU A 181 -15.52 6.88 -2.14
CA GLU A 181 -16.94 6.99 -1.79
C GLU A 181 -17.84 6.74 -3.01
N SER A 182 -17.47 7.25 -4.19
CA SER A 182 -18.23 7.05 -5.42
C SER A 182 -18.15 5.61 -5.95
N CYS A 183 -17.06 4.90 -5.68
CA CYS A 183 -17.00 3.44 -5.89
C CYS A 183 -17.99 2.72 -4.98
N CYS A 184 -18.25 3.24 -3.78
CA CYS A 184 -19.29 2.72 -2.88
C CYS A 184 -20.72 3.15 -3.29
N LEU A 185 -20.88 4.28 -4.00
CA LEU A 185 -22.17 4.85 -4.41
C LEU A 185 -22.27 4.96 -5.93
N GLY A 186 -22.70 3.86 -6.57
CA GLY A 186 -22.72 3.75 -8.03
C GLY A 186 -23.41 4.90 -8.79
N GLY A 187 -22.68 5.55 -9.70
CA GLY A 187 -23.19 5.98 -11.00
C GLY A 187 -23.06 7.46 -11.40
N VAL A 188 -22.90 8.42 -10.48
CA VAL A 188 -23.06 9.86 -10.81
C VAL A 188 -21.73 10.63 -10.97
N ALA A 189 -20.61 10.12 -10.47
CA ALA A 189 -19.32 10.83 -10.43
C ALA A 189 -18.49 10.82 -11.73
N ILE A 190 -18.83 9.95 -12.70
CA ILE A 190 -18.00 9.69 -13.89
C ILE A 190 -17.98 10.88 -14.87
N GLU A 191 -19.06 11.68 -14.93
CA GLU A 191 -19.18 12.77 -15.90
C GLU A 191 -18.29 13.98 -15.56
N LEU A 192 -18.11 14.28 -14.27
CA LEU A 192 -17.17 15.30 -13.79
C LEU A 192 -15.72 14.85 -13.95
N GLN A 193 -15.43 13.57 -13.70
CA GLN A 193 -14.12 12.97 -13.95
C GLN A 193 -13.74 13.08 -15.44
N ILE A 194 -14.66 12.84 -16.38
CA ILE A 194 -14.40 12.95 -17.84
C ILE A 194 -13.98 14.36 -18.27
N GLN A 195 -14.55 15.42 -17.68
CA GLN A 195 -14.14 16.79 -18.01
C GLN A 195 -12.73 17.14 -17.53
N GLU A 196 -12.29 16.57 -16.41
CA GLU A 196 -10.95 16.77 -15.86
C GLU A 196 -9.90 15.87 -16.54
N ILE A 197 -10.28 14.64 -16.92
CA ILE A 197 -9.49 13.67 -17.71
C ILE A 197 -8.99 14.25 -19.03
N MET A 198 -9.77 15.13 -19.67
CA MET A 198 -9.40 15.80 -20.93
C MET A 198 -8.18 16.73 -20.80
N ARG A 199 -7.68 17.01 -19.59
CA ARG A 199 -6.49 17.84 -19.34
C ARG A 199 -5.22 17.05 -19.05
N THR A 200 -5.30 15.74 -18.80
CA THR A 200 -4.20 14.93 -18.26
C THR A 200 -3.64 13.98 -19.32
N ARG A 201 -2.31 13.83 -19.45
CA ARG A 201 -1.68 13.04 -20.54
C ARG A 201 -1.77 11.51 -20.38
N PHE A 202 -2.00 11.03 -19.16
CA PHE A 202 -2.12 9.61 -18.83
C PHE A 202 -3.22 9.43 -17.79
N PHE A 203 -4.00 8.36 -17.92
CA PHE A 203 -5.13 8.07 -17.05
C PHE A 203 -5.18 6.57 -16.73
N LEU A 204 -5.25 6.19 -15.46
CA LEU A 204 -5.40 4.80 -14.99
C LEU A 204 -6.73 4.68 -14.25
N VAL A 205 -7.70 3.94 -14.80
CA VAL A 205 -8.97 3.61 -14.13
C VAL A 205 -8.85 2.23 -13.53
N ILE A 206 -9.16 2.05 -12.25
CA ILE A 206 -9.27 0.72 -11.62
C ILE A 206 -10.72 0.54 -11.17
N LEU A 207 -11.44 -0.41 -11.80
CA LEU A 207 -12.86 -0.68 -11.50
C LEU A 207 -13.01 -2.00 -10.74
N ASP A 208 -13.83 -2.01 -9.69
CA ASP A 208 -14.18 -3.20 -8.91
C ASP A 208 -15.32 -4.04 -9.53
N GLU A 209 -15.55 -5.25 -8.99
CA GLU A 209 -16.57 -6.20 -9.48
C GLU A 209 -17.99 -5.58 -9.47
N TYR A 210 -18.30 -4.73 -8.49
CA TYR A 210 -19.61 -4.08 -8.36
C TYR A 210 -19.84 -3.02 -9.44
N SER A 211 -18.79 -2.34 -9.87
CA SER A 211 -18.81 -1.31 -10.91
C SER A 211 -19.05 -1.87 -12.31
N SER A 212 -18.62 -3.11 -12.57
CA SER A 212 -18.76 -3.80 -13.87
C SER A 212 -20.20 -4.19 -14.22
N ARG A 213 -21.07 -4.34 -13.21
CA ARG A 213 -22.49 -4.73 -13.38
C ARG A 213 -23.42 -3.52 -13.56
N ASN A 214 -22.88 -2.30 -13.52
CA ASN A 214 -23.66 -1.06 -13.52
C ASN A 214 -23.72 -0.42 -14.92
N ARG A 215 -24.79 0.33 -15.22
CA ARG A 215 -24.97 1.07 -16.49
C ARG A 215 -23.82 2.05 -16.80
N SER A 216 -23.05 2.40 -15.77
CA SER A 216 -21.83 3.19 -15.79
C SER A 216 -20.74 2.60 -16.71
N PHE A 217 -20.63 1.28 -16.84
CA PHE A 217 -19.62 0.65 -17.70
C PHE A 217 -19.94 0.81 -19.19
N GLU A 218 -21.19 0.56 -19.60
CA GLU A 218 -21.65 0.84 -20.96
C GLU A 218 -21.56 2.34 -21.29
N PHE A 219 -21.81 3.21 -20.31
CA PHE A 219 -21.68 4.66 -20.48
C PHE A 219 -20.24 5.08 -20.80
N ILE A 220 -19.24 4.55 -20.08
CA ILE A 220 -17.82 4.79 -20.37
C ILE A 220 -17.46 4.32 -21.78
N LEU A 221 -17.82 3.08 -22.15
CA LEU A 221 -17.51 2.52 -23.46
C LEU A 221 -18.16 3.29 -24.62
N ASN A 222 -19.36 3.83 -24.43
CA ASN A 222 -20.05 4.64 -25.43
C ASN A 222 -19.48 6.06 -25.60
N TYR A 223 -18.73 6.57 -24.61
CA TYR A 223 -18.06 7.88 -24.68
C TYR A 223 -16.63 7.80 -25.26
N ILE A 224 -15.99 6.63 -25.22
CA ILE A 224 -14.64 6.38 -25.75
C ILE A 224 -14.44 6.77 -27.24
N PRO A 225 -15.41 6.57 -28.17
CA PRO A 225 -15.25 7.01 -29.56
C PRO A 225 -15.00 8.52 -29.71
N ASN A 226 -15.51 9.34 -28.77
CA ASN A 226 -15.34 10.79 -28.78
C ASN A 226 -14.00 11.26 -28.16
N ILE A 227 -13.25 10.37 -27.51
CA ILE A 227 -11.95 10.67 -26.88
C ILE A 227 -10.80 10.63 -27.92
N PHE A 228 -10.94 9.82 -28.97
CA PHE A 228 -9.89 9.61 -29.98
C PHE A 228 -9.79 10.69 -31.06
N THR A 229 -10.66 11.70 -31.07
CA THR A 229 -10.66 12.78 -32.08
C THR A 229 -9.75 13.95 -31.75
N TYR A 230 -9.17 14.01 -30.54
CA TYR A 230 -8.22 15.05 -30.12
C TYR A 230 -6.82 14.47 -29.86
N LYS A 231 -5.78 15.30 -30.09
CA LYS A 231 -4.35 14.97 -29.89
C LYS A 231 -4.15 14.38 -28.47
N SER A 232 -3.83 13.09 -28.41
CA SER A 232 -4.44 12.17 -27.44
C SER A 232 -3.75 12.07 -26.07
N PRO A 233 -4.51 11.96 -24.96
CA PRO A 233 -4.06 11.32 -23.74
C PRO A 233 -4.09 9.78 -23.88
N ARG A 234 -3.19 9.07 -23.17
CA ARG A 234 -3.16 7.61 -23.13
C ARG A 234 -4.01 7.12 -21.95
N VAL A 235 -5.13 6.49 -22.23
CA VAL A 235 -6.02 5.91 -21.21
C VAL A 235 -5.66 4.43 -21.02
N LEU A 236 -5.33 4.05 -19.79
CA LEU A 236 -5.12 2.67 -19.34
C LEU A 236 -6.31 2.31 -18.44
N ILE A 237 -7.09 1.30 -18.82
CA ILE A 237 -8.20 0.81 -18.00
C ILE A 237 -7.74 -0.49 -17.37
N GLY A 238 -7.54 -0.50 -16.06
CA GLY A 238 -7.43 -1.69 -15.24
C GLY A 238 -8.82 -2.12 -14.79
N LEU A 239 -9.30 -3.27 -15.27
CA LEU A 239 -10.48 -3.90 -14.68
C LEU A 239 -10.00 -4.86 -13.61
N THR A 240 -10.59 -4.85 -12.42
CA THR A 240 -10.47 -5.99 -11.50
C THR A 240 -11.49 -7.06 -11.95
N ASP A 241 -11.20 -7.54 -13.16
CA ASP A 241 -11.48 -8.79 -13.87
C ASP A 241 -12.91 -9.33 -14.17
N THR A 242 -13.00 -9.89 -15.39
CA THR A 242 -13.90 -10.92 -15.97
C THR A 242 -14.30 -10.60 -17.42
N ALA A 243 -13.62 -11.27 -18.35
CA ALA A 243 -14.06 -11.59 -19.71
C ALA A 243 -14.75 -10.48 -20.56
N SER A 244 -13.96 -9.75 -21.34
CA SER A 244 -14.34 -9.45 -22.72
C SER A 244 -13.12 -9.49 -23.62
N THR A 245 -12.95 -10.59 -24.35
CA THR A 245 -12.22 -10.57 -25.63
C THR A 245 -12.98 -9.63 -26.58
N VAL A 246 -12.47 -8.43 -26.82
CA VAL A 246 -12.79 -7.70 -28.05
C VAL A 246 -11.90 -8.29 -29.12
N SER A 247 -12.38 -9.32 -29.82
CA SER A 247 -11.83 -9.65 -31.12
C SER A 247 -12.24 -8.55 -32.10
N VAL A 248 -11.28 -7.85 -32.67
CA VAL A 248 -11.50 -7.17 -33.95
C VAL A 248 -11.56 -8.28 -35.00
N ALA A 249 -12.77 -8.75 -35.31
CA ALA A 249 -12.98 -9.69 -36.42
C ALA A 249 -14.24 -9.32 -37.19
N HIS A 250 -14.03 -8.93 -38.46
CA HIS A 250 -15.09 -8.84 -39.45
C HIS A 250 -15.70 -10.23 -39.72
N LYS A 251 -17.04 -10.28 -39.65
CA LYS A 251 -17.99 -11.15 -40.37
C LYS A 251 -18.02 -12.69 -40.13
N THR A 252 -19.18 -13.12 -39.60
CA THR A 252 -20.03 -14.32 -39.89
C THR A 252 -19.70 -15.70 -39.26
N PRO A 253 -20.70 -16.61 -39.11
CA PRO A 253 -20.95 -17.33 -37.85
C PRO A 253 -20.89 -18.86 -37.94
N SER A 254 -20.60 -19.52 -36.82
CA SER A 254 -21.11 -20.87 -36.54
C SER A 254 -20.97 -21.25 -35.07
N ALA A 255 -21.99 -21.93 -34.56
CA ALA A 255 -22.10 -22.49 -33.23
C ALA A 255 -21.10 -23.65 -33.01
N ILE A 256 -20.73 -23.92 -31.75
CA ILE A 256 -20.62 -25.25 -31.08
C ILE A 256 -19.97 -25.08 -29.69
N LEU A 257 -20.48 -25.85 -28.71
CA LEU A 257 -20.03 -26.06 -27.32
C LEU A 257 -20.29 -24.95 -26.28
N LYS A 258 -21.54 -24.89 -25.78
CA LYS A 258 -21.89 -24.35 -24.46
C LYS A 258 -22.30 -25.51 -23.56
N MET A 259 -21.38 -26.00 -22.73
CA MET A 259 -21.67 -26.66 -21.44
C MET A 259 -20.35 -26.77 -20.66
N SER A 260 -20.39 -26.38 -19.38
CA SER A 260 -19.33 -26.40 -18.33
C SER A 260 -18.58 -25.10 -17.96
N THR A 261 -18.72 -23.97 -18.65
CA THR A 261 -17.86 -22.78 -18.40
C THR A 261 -18.14 -21.99 -17.11
N GLU A 262 -19.29 -22.17 -16.44
CA GLU A 262 -19.66 -21.39 -15.25
C GLU A 262 -19.03 -21.90 -13.94
N MET A 263 -18.84 -23.21 -13.80
CA MET A 263 -18.22 -23.81 -12.61
C MET A 263 -16.74 -23.41 -12.52
N TYR A 264 -16.03 -23.47 -13.65
CA TYR A 264 -14.60 -23.16 -13.75
C TYR A 264 -14.25 -21.69 -13.48
N LYS A 265 -15.18 -20.75 -13.75
CA LYS A 265 -14.93 -19.32 -13.50
C LYS A 265 -14.93 -18.99 -12.00
N LYS A 266 -15.77 -19.68 -11.23
CA LYS A 266 -15.88 -19.50 -9.78
C LYS A 266 -14.65 -20.04 -9.04
N GLU A 267 -14.13 -21.18 -9.48
CA GLU A 267 -12.92 -21.80 -8.92
C GLU A 267 -11.65 -20.97 -9.22
N LEU A 268 -11.54 -20.39 -10.43
CA LEU A 268 -10.42 -19.51 -10.76
C LEU A 268 -10.49 -18.16 -10.03
N SER A 269 -11.68 -17.59 -9.83
CA SER A 269 -11.84 -16.32 -9.09
C SER A 269 -11.48 -16.50 -7.61
N TYR A 270 -11.76 -17.68 -7.05
CA TYR A 270 -11.39 -18.04 -5.69
C TYR A 270 -9.87 -18.01 -5.48
N LEU A 271 -9.09 -18.64 -6.37
CA LEU A 271 -7.62 -18.62 -6.31
C LEU A 271 -7.00 -17.22 -6.48
N LYS A 272 -7.60 -16.37 -7.32
CA LYS A 272 -7.14 -14.97 -7.50
C LYS A 272 -7.35 -14.11 -6.25
N GLY A 273 -8.33 -14.43 -5.41
CA GLY A 273 -8.62 -13.70 -4.17
C GLY A 273 -7.64 -13.99 -3.03
N ILE A 274 -6.93 -15.12 -3.08
CA ILE A 274 -6.10 -15.61 -1.96
C ILE A 274 -4.66 -15.07 -2.01
N THR A 275 -4.14 -14.67 -3.17
CA THR A 275 -2.71 -14.32 -3.32
C THR A 275 -2.48 -12.99 -4.02
N SER A 276 -1.85 -12.04 -3.31
CA SER A 276 -1.47 -10.71 -3.81
C SER A 276 -0.32 -10.73 -4.83
N ILE A 277 0.52 -11.78 -4.83
CA ILE A 277 1.73 -11.88 -5.67
C ILE A 277 1.39 -12.07 -7.16
N PHE A 278 0.33 -12.80 -7.49
CA PHE A 278 -0.05 -13.10 -8.88
C PHE A 278 -0.74 -11.93 -9.61
N ASN A 279 -0.86 -10.77 -8.96
CA ASN A 279 -1.50 -9.58 -9.54
C ASN A 279 -0.53 -8.59 -10.19
N VAL A 280 0.78 -8.88 -10.22
CA VAL A 280 1.75 -8.08 -10.98
C VAL A 280 1.65 -8.43 -12.46
N LYS A 281 1.43 -7.44 -13.33
CA LYS A 281 1.33 -7.69 -14.78
C LYS A 281 2.69 -8.04 -15.35
N ASP A 282 2.72 -9.08 -16.20
CA ASP A 282 3.91 -9.58 -16.91
C ASP A 282 4.68 -8.50 -17.71
N ASP A 283 4.04 -7.38 -18.03
CA ASP A 283 4.59 -6.32 -18.89
C ASP A 283 5.46 -5.29 -18.14
N ASP A 284 5.46 -5.28 -16.80
CA ASP A 284 6.07 -4.20 -16.02
C ASP A 284 7.56 -4.42 -15.68
N LEU A 285 8.06 -5.66 -15.77
CA LEU A 285 9.48 -5.97 -15.55
C LEU A 285 10.09 -6.82 -16.68
N PRO A 286 11.26 -6.44 -17.23
CA PRO A 286 11.96 -7.28 -18.19
C PRO A 286 12.28 -8.66 -17.62
N LYS A 287 11.96 -9.74 -18.35
CA LYS A 287 12.26 -11.14 -17.96
C LYS A 287 13.71 -11.35 -17.51
N ALA A 288 14.67 -10.64 -18.11
CA ALA A 288 16.07 -10.69 -17.70
C ALA A 288 16.31 -10.22 -16.24
N LYS A 289 15.58 -9.19 -15.80
CA LYS A 289 15.66 -8.69 -14.41
C LYS A 289 15.00 -9.68 -13.45
N LEU A 290 13.87 -10.28 -13.81
CA LEU A 290 13.21 -11.32 -13.01
C LEU A 290 14.10 -12.56 -12.83
N ALA A 291 14.77 -13.00 -13.90
CA ALA A 291 15.73 -14.11 -13.83
C ALA A 291 16.93 -13.77 -12.91
N MET A 292 17.46 -12.55 -13.01
CA MET A 292 18.54 -12.08 -12.11
C MET A 292 18.10 -12.07 -10.64
N ILE A 293 16.87 -11.65 -10.34
CA ILE A 293 16.30 -11.66 -8.98
C ILE A 293 16.20 -13.10 -8.46
N ARG A 294 15.64 -14.01 -9.27
CA ARG A 294 15.54 -15.44 -8.93
C ARG A 294 16.92 -16.01 -8.59
N ASP A 295 17.91 -15.81 -9.46
CA ASP A 295 19.24 -16.38 -9.29
C ASP A 295 19.94 -15.88 -8.01
N LYS A 296 19.67 -14.63 -7.62
CA LYS A 296 20.17 -14.06 -6.36
C LYS A 296 19.49 -14.68 -5.14
N ILE A 297 18.16 -14.83 -5.16
CA ILE A 297 17.42 -15.48 -4.07
C ILE A 297 17.87 -16.93 -3.89
N GLU A 298 18.12 -17.64 -4.99
CA GLU A 298 18.59 -19.03 -4.96
C GLU A 298 19.92 -19.18 -4.22
N GLN A 299 20.87 -18.26 -4.47
CA GLN A 299 22.15 -18.23 -3.75
C GLN A 299 21.96 -17.99 -2.25
N GLU A 300 20.99 -17.14 -1.87
CA GLU A 300 20.69 -16.86 -0.46
C GLU A 300 19.99 -18.04 0.25
N ILE A 301 19.30 -18.93 -0.48
CA ILE A 301 18.68 -20.13 0.09
C ILE A 301 19.74 -21.13 0.57
N GLU A 302 20.87 -21.25 -0.13
CA GLU A 302 21.92 -22.23 0.19
C GLU A 302 22.70 -21.90 1.48
N GLU A 303 22.60 -20.66 1.98
CA GLU A 303 23.45 -20.15 3.07
C GLU A 303 22.76 -20.08 4.46
N ASP A 304 21.44 -20.32 4.56
CA ASP A 304 20.65 -19.93 5.74
C ASP A 304 19.83 -21.11 6.33
N GLU A 305 19.94 -21.34 7.65
CA GLU A 305 19.42 -22.54 8.34
C GLU A 305 17.99 -22.38 8.93
N SER A 306 17.27 -21.29 8.64
CA SER A 306 15.91 -21.08 9.17
C SER A 306 14.82 -21.57 8.20
N ASN A 307 14.15 -22.67 8.56
CA ASN A 307 13.07 -23.29 7.76
C ASN A 307 11.97 -22.32 7.29
N LYS A 308 11.64 -21.26 8.05
CA LYS A 308 10.55 -20.34 7.68
C LYS A 308 10.93 -19.39 6.56
N GLU A 309 12.15 -18.86 6.60
CA GLU A 309 12.60 -17.90 5.60
C GLU A 309 12.92 -18.60 4.28
N GLU A 310 13.47 -19.82 4.36
CA GLU A 310 13.62 -20.72 3.23
C GLU A 310 12.29 -20.95 2.50
N VAL A 311 11.21 -21.27 3.22
CA VAL A 311 9.87 -21.48 2.64
C VAL A 311 9.38 -20.24 1.87
N HIS A 312 9.57 -19.04 2.43
CA HIS A 312 9.17 -17.80 1.75
C HIS A 312 10.00 -17.55 0.48
N ARG A 313 11.33 -17.74 0.55
CA ARG A 313 12.22 -17.55 -0.61
C ARG A 313 11.89 -18.55 -1.72
N ARG A 314 11.67 -19.83 -1.38
CA ARG A 314 11.26 -20.86 -2.35
C ARG A 314 9.89 -20.56 -2.98
N ASN A 315 8.91 -20.09 -2.20
CA ASN A 315 7.60 -19.66 -2.74
C ASN A 315 7.75 -18.50 -3.74
N LEU A 316 8.62 -17.52 -3.46
CA LEU A 316 8.90 -16.43 -4.39
C LEU A 316 9.61 -16.94 -5.65
N CYS A 317 10.57 -17.86 -5.52
CA CYS A 317 11.21 -18.51 -6.67
C CYS A 317 10.20 -19.29 -7.53
N THR A 318 9.26 -20.03 -6.94
CA THR A 318 8.17 -20.70 -7.67
C THR A 318 7.39 -19.71 -8.54
N TRP A 319 7.03 -18.55 -7.97
CA TRP A 319 6.31 -17.51 -8.72
C TRP A 319 7.17 -16.91 -9.86
N LEU A 320 8.44 -16.60 -9.59
CA LEU A 320 9.35 -16.07 -10.61
C LEU A 320 9.54 -17.06 -11.76
N GLU A 321 9.72 -18.34 -11.46
CA GLU A 321 9.84 -19.40 -12.47
C GLU A 321 8.57 -19.56 -13.30
N TYR A 322 7.40 -19.45 -12.66
CA TYR A 322 6.11 -19.45 -13.35
C TYR A 322 6.00 -18.27 -14.33
N VAL A 323 6.26 -17.04 -13.89
CA VAL A 323 6.21 -15.83 -14.73
C VAL A 323 7.25 -15.87 -15.86
N LEU A 324 8.41 -16.47 -15.62
CA LEU A 324 9.44 -16.66 -16.65
C LEU A 324 9.03 -17.70 -17.71
N GLY A 325 7.96 -18.47 -17.49
CA GLY A 325 7.50 -19.56 -18.35
C GLY A 325 8.22 -20.89 -18.11
N GLU A 326 8.96 -21.00 -17.00
CA GLU A 326 9.74 -22.19 -16.62
C GLU A 326 8.89 -23.16 -15.78
N LEU A 327 7.71 -23.54 -16.29
CA LEU A 327 6.66 -24.26 -15.55
C LEU A 327 7.14 -25.54 -14.83
N ASN A 328 8.05 -26.30 -15.44
CA ASN A 328 8.58 -27.52 -14.81
C ASN A 328 9.41 -27.23 -13.57
N LYS A 329 10.18 -26.13 -13.57
CA LYS A 329 10.95 -25.73 -12.38
C LYS A 329 10.02 -25.21 -11.30
N ALA A 330 9.06 -24.36 -11.69
CA ALA A 330 8.04 -23.85 -10.77
C ALA A 330 7.30 -25.00 -10.08
N LYS A 331 6.92 -26.05 -10.84
CA LYS A 331 6.29 -27.26 -10.30
C LYS A 331 7.19 -27.97 -9.29
N LEU A 332 8.45 -28.25 -9.65
CA LEU A 332 9.40 -28.93 -8.78
C LEU A 332 9.65 -28.13 -7.49
N ARG A 333 9.88 -26.81 -7.62
CA ARG A 333 10.08 -25.89 -6.50
C ARG A 333 8.87 -25.87 -5.57
N ASN A 334 7.68 -25.86 -6.15
CA ASN A 334 6.44 -25.90 -5.38
C ASN A 334 6.31 -27.21 -4.59
N GLU A 335 6.63 -28.35 -5.20
CA GLU A 335 6.65 -29.66 -4.53
C GLU A 335 7.65 -29.70 -3.37
N GLU A 336 8.81 -29.05 -3.50
CA GLU A 336 9.78 -28.89 -2.40
C GLU A 336 9.17 -28.11 -1.22
N VAL A 337 8.50 -26.98 -1.47
CA VAL A 337 7.85 -26.19 -0.41
C VAL A 337 6.72 -26.98 0.26
N MET A 338 5.93 -27.70 -0.54
CA MET A 338 4.86 -28.56 -0.03
C MET A 338 5.42 -29.66 0.87
N ALA A 339 6.56 -30.27 0.52
CA ALA A 339 7.22 -31.25 1.37
C ALA A 339 7.76 -30.63 2.68
N LEU A 340 8.37 -29.44 2.62
CA LEU A 340 8.91 -28.74 3.79
C LEU A 340 7.82 -28.29 4.78
N THR A 341 6.60 -28.10 4.31
CA THR A 341 5.49 -27.52 5.08
C THR A 341 4.37 -28.52 5.36
N GLU A 342 4.65 -29.82 5.17
CA GLU A 342 3.70 -30.92 5.37
C GLU A 342 2.38 -30.72 4.58
N ASN A 343 2.46 -30.06 3.42
CA ASN A 343 1.35 -29.67 2.54
C ASN A 343 0.38 -28.63 3.10
N LEU A 344 0.78 -27.84 4.09
CA LEU A 344 -0.09 -26.86 4.75
C LEU A 344 0.18 -25.41 4.37
N ASN A 345 1.22 -25.12 3.57
CA ASN A 345 1.50 -23.75 3.16
C ASN A 345 0.54 -23.27 2.06
N VAL A 346 -0.25 -22.24 2.38
CA VAL A 346 -1.34 -21.76 1.53
C VAL A 346 -0.82 -21.15 0.23
N THR A 347 0.31 -20.44 0.29
CA THR A 347 0.95 -19.88 -0.92
C THR A 347 1.38 -20.98 -1.88
N ALA A 348 2.04 -22.03 -1.37
CA ALA A 348 2.46 -23.16 -2.16
C ALA A 348 1.26 -23.90 -2.74
N LEU A 349 0.20 -24.17 -1.96
CA LEU A 349 -1.05 -24.77 -2.45
C LEU A 349 -1.69 -23.97 -3.59
N THR A 350 -1.72 -22.64 -3.46
CA THR A 350 -2.27 -21.76 -4.49
C THR A 350 -1.41 -21.81 -5.76
N GLY A 351 -0.08 -21.72 -5.62
CA GLY A 351 0.86 -21.87 -6.73
C GLY A 351 0.72 -23.23 -7.43
N ARG A 352 0.54 -24.31 -6.65
CA ARG A 352 0.33 -25.67 -7.15
C ARG A 352 -0.93 -25.75 -8.00
N ALA A 353 -2.03 -25.18 -7.52
CA ALA A 353 -3.29 -25.15 -8.25
C ALA A 353 -3.13 -24.38 -9.57
N TRP A 354 -2.49 -23.21 -9.57
CA TRP A 354 -2.23 -22.44 -10.78
C TRP A 354 -1.37 -23.20 -11.80
N ILE A 355 -0.25 -23.77 -11.37
CA ILE A 355 0.63 -24.55 -12.25
C ILE A 355 -0.09 -25.78 -12.81
N ALA A 356 -0.86 -26.49 -11.98
CA ALA A 356 -1.65 -27.65 -12.39
C ALA A 356 -2.73 -27.27 -13.41
N TRP A 357 -3.39 -26.12 -13.21
CA TRP A 357 -4.35 -25.58 -14.17
C TRP A 357 -3.72 -25.33 -15.54
N GLU A 358 -2.60 -24.61 -15.60
CA GLU A 358 -1.89 -24.27 -16.85
C GLU A 358 -1.33 -25.51 -17.56
N THR A 359 -0.90 -26.51 -16.78
CA THR A 359 -0.36 -27.77 -17.34
C THR A 359 -1.45 -28.79 -17.69
N GLY A 360 -2.72 -28.51 -17.37
CA GLY A 360 -3.85 -29.39 -17.65
C GLY A 360 -4.01 -30.56 -16.67
N ASP A 361 -3.30 -30.55 -15.54
CA ASP A 361 -3.35 -31.57 -14.49
C ASP A 361 -4.55 -31.32 -13.55
N ARG A 362 -5.73 -31.76 -13.99
CA ARG A 362 -7.00 -31.50 -13.29
C ARG A 362 -7.08 -32.16 -11.92
N ASP A 363 -6.46 -33.31 -11.74
CA ASP A 363 -6.51 -34.04 -10.48
C ASP A 363 -5.73 -33.29 -9.39
N ILE A 364 -4.52 -32.81 -9.72
CA ILE A 364 -3.73 -31.97 -8.80
C ILE A 364 -4.43 -30.65 -8.51
N PHE A 365 -5.05 -30.02 -9.51
CA PHE A 365 -5.81 -28.78 -9.33
C PHE A 365 -6.94 -28.96 -8.31
N ASN A 366 -7.80 -29.96 -8.50
CA ASN A 366 -8.93 -30.21 -7.61
C ASN A 366 -8.49 -30.63 -6.20
N ALA A 367 -7.43 -31.42 -6.09
CA ALA A 367 -6.87 -31.79 -4.79
C ALA A 367 -6.33 -30.57 -4.03
N SER A 368 -5.65 -29.65 -4.72
CA SER A 368 -5.13 -28.42 -4.12
C SER A 368 -6.26 -27.49 -3.65
N LEU A 369 -7.34 -27.37 -4.44
CA LEU A 369 -8.51 -26.58 -4.05
C LEU A 369 -9.21 -27.14 -2.80
N THR A 370 -9.37 -28.46 -2.72
CA THR A 370 -9.99 -29.11 -1.56
C THR A 370 -9.23 -28.77 -0.28
N ILE A 371 -7.90 -28.86 -0.31
CA ILE A 371 -7.05 -28.52 0.84
C ILE A 371 -7.16 -27.02 1.18
N LEU A 372 -7.19 -26.14 0.16
CA LEU A 372 -7.37 -24.69 0.38
C LEU A 372 -8.71 -24.36 1.05
N GLU A 373 -9.79 -25.02 0.66
CA GLU A 373 -11.12 -24.88 1.29
C GLU A 373 -11.11 -25.38 2.74
N GLU A 374 -10.39 -26.45 3.04
CA GLU A 374 -10.21 -26.94 4.42
C GLU A 374 -9.37 -25.95 5.27
N CYS A 375 -8.28 -25.40 4.72
CA CYS A 375 -7.45 -24.41 5.42
C CYS A 375 -8.22 -23.13 5.73
N THR A 376 -9.04 -22.65 4.79
CA THR A 376 -9.80 -21.39 4.91
C THR A 376 -11.09 -21.52 5.73
N SER A 377 -11.61 -22.72 5.94
CA SER A 377 -12.78 -22.98 6.78
C SER A 377 -12.44 -23.19 8.26
N SER A 378 -11.17 -23.46 8.58
CA SER A 378 -10.68 -23.43 9.96
C SER A 378 -10.52 -21.97 10.43
N GLU A 379 -10.82 -21.64 11.69
CA GLU A 379 -10.73 -20.29 12.31
C GLU A 379 -9.27 -19.72 12.36
N SER A 380 -8.40 -20.14 11.46
CA SER A 380 -6.98 -19.80 11.33
C SER A 380 -6.77 -18.54 10.45
N ASP A 381 -7.64 -17.54 10.57
CA ASP A 381 -7.54 -16.28 9.80
C ASP A 381 -6.19 -15.56 10.02
N GLU A 382 -5.59 -15.70 11.21
CA GLU A 382 -4.28 -15.13 11.54
C GLU A 382 -3.12 -15.69 10.67
N LEU A 383 -3.22 -16.95 10.20
CA LEU A 383 -2.13 -17.60 9.47
C LEU A 383 -2.09 -17.14 8.01
N LEU A 384 -3.25 -16.98 7.38
CA LEU A 384 -3.44 -16.44 6.02
C LEU A 384 -3.01 -14.96 5.93
N GLU A 385 -3.34 -14.17 6.95
CA GLU A 385 -2.98 -12.75 6.98
C GLU A 385 -1.47 -12.53 7.19
N MET A 386 -0.81 -13.39 7.97
CA MET A 386 0.65 -13.31 8.17
C MET A 386 1.46 -13.69 6.92
N GLU A 387 1.09 -14.75 6.20
CA GLU A 387 1.84 -15.20 5.01
C GLU A 387 1.75 -14.19 3.85
N SER A 388 0.56 -13.62 3.61
CA SER A 388 0.35 -12.62 2.56
C SER A 388 1.10 -11.31 2.81
N LYS A 389 1.17 -10.85 4.07
CA LYS A 389 1.90 -9.64 4.47
C LYS A 389 3.42 -9.83 4.38
N ALA A 390 3.94 -10.99 4.80
CA ALA A 390 5.39 -11.26 4.78
C ALA A 390 5.97 -11.25 3.36
N GLN A 391 5.20 -11.72 2.38
CA GLN A 391 5.65 -11.83 0.99
C GLN A 391 5.64 -10.47 0.25
N ILE A 392 4.64 -9.61 0.48
CA ILE A 392 4.59 -8.26 -0.10
C ILE A 392 5.78 -7.42 0.37
N VAL A 393 6.10 -7.48 1.67
CA VAL A 393 7.22 -6.72 2.26
C VAL A 393 8.56 -7.11 1.63
N TRP A 394 8.74 -8.37 1.23
CA TRP A 394 9.98 -8.86 0.65
C TRP A 394 10.20 -8.42 -0.80
N VAL A 395 9.16 -8.43 -1.64
CA VAL A 395 9.25 -7.94 -3.03
C VAL A 395 9.72 -6.48 -3.07
N TRP A 396 9.24 -5.67 -2.13
CA TRP A 396 9.65 -4.27 -2.00
C TRP A 396 11.10 -4.11 -1.52
N HIS A 397 11.58 -5.01 -0.66
CA HIS A 397 12.94 -4.94 -0.10
C HIS A 397 14.03 -5.33 -1.13
N ILE A 398 13.70 -6.14 -2.13
CA ILE A 398 14.61 -6.53 -3.22
C ILE A 398 14.75 -5.40 -4.26
N GLU A 399 13.72 -4.58 -4.50
CA GLU A 399 13.83 -3.46 -5.44
C GLU A 399 14.71 -2.30 -4.93
N GLU A 400 14.97 -2.25 -3.62
CA GLU A 400 15.73 -1.17 -2.97
C GLU A 400 17.22 -1.47 -2.74
N LYS A 401 17.69 -2.70 -3.01
CA LYS A 401 19.11 -3.11 -2.91
C LYS A 401 19.71 -3.39 -4.28
#